data_AF-A0A7R9YJE7-F1
#
_entry.id   AF-A0A7R9YJE7-F1
#
_cell.length_a   1.000
_cell.length_b   1.000
_cell.length_c   1.000
_cell.angle_alpha   90.00
_cell.angle_beta   90.00
_cell.angle_gamma   90.00
#
_symmetry.space_group_name_H-M   'P 1'
#
loop_
_entity.id
_entity.type
_entity.pdbx_description
1 polymer ?
#
loop_
_entity_poly.entity_id
_entity_poly.type
_entity_poly.pdbx_seq_one_letter_code
_entity_poly.pdbx_strand_id
1 'polypeptide(L)'
;LVQPGAVPSDAPEKEEGFPDVLADGWLAYLRRSIGTLLFEEKLNILMLATPFALYARHLGWGEGLTFLCALVAIAPFAERLSFVTEQLAMYTNDTLGGLLNATFGNATELIVSVFALVKGLLDVVQVSLLGSIISNTLLVLGMACIAGGITKPVQKFNSTAASANTTLLLMSILGMSIPACLAGFGEMKVNGKEDLLISRFTAIVLLFLYCLYIYFQLVTHRKYFEAEPEVPGGARTPVLARGAQQPALQLQSHVTRAGSSSFIMHKTDEEEEILFTLSGALFWLGSITVVIAFLSEFLTGAIEGATKDYSINKSFVGFVILPIVGNAAEHATAITMAYKSKMDLALGVALGSATQISLFVVPFMVLTGWAIGQPLDLFFGAYETAITFVATVVVGFAVADGETNWLEGASLLSAYIIIGASFLFYEHKSE
;
A
#
# COMPACT_ATOMS: atom_id res chain seq x y z
N LEU A 1 22.74 -51.41 -42.85
CA LEU A 1 21.47 -51.52 -42.11
C LEU A 1 21.63 -50.81 -40.78
N VAL A 2 21.34 -49.51 -40.73
CA VAL A 2 21.28 -48.72 -39.50
C VAL A 2 19.89 -48.08 -39.52
N GLN A 3 19.05 -48.44 -38.56
CA GLN A 3 17.71 -47.84 -38.41
C GLN A 3 17.85 -46.45 -37.78
N PRO A 4 17.13 -45.42 -38.26
CA PRO A 4 17.04 -44.15 -37.56
C PRO A 4 16.18 -44.29 -36.31
N GLY A 5 16.73 -43.85 -35.17
CA GLY A 5 16.06 -43.86 -33.87
C GLY A 5 14.82 -42.98 -33.84
N ALA A 6 13.77 -43.51 -33.22
CA ALA A 6 12.52 -42.83 -32.98
C ALA A 6 12.73 -41.56 -32.16
N VAL A 7 12.19 -40.44 -32.66
CA VAL A 7 11.95 -39.22 -31.89
C VAL A 7 10.92 -39.57 -30.80
N PRO A 8 11.15 -39.28 -29.51
CA PRO A 8 10.12 -39.47 -28.49
C PRO A 8 8.96 -38.53 -28.82
N SER A 9 7.76 -39.08 -28.95
CA SER A 9 6.54 -38.30 -29.14
C SER A 9 6.36 -37.34 -27.98
N ASP A 10 6.16 -36.06 -28.30
CA ASP A 10 5.74 -35.01 -27.38
C ASP A 10 4.59 -35.53 -26.52
N ALA A 11 4.86 -35.76 -25.23
CA ALA A 11 3.81 -35.88 -24.25
C ALA A 11 3.11 -34.52 -24.20
N PRO A 12 1.76 -34.47 -24.25
CA PRO A 12 1.07 -33.20 -24.13
C PRO A 12 1.45 -32.56 -22.79
N GLU A 13 1.95 -31.32 -22.84
CA GLU A 13 2.04 -30.47 -21.66
C GLU A 13 0.69 -30.53 -20.95
N LYS A 14 0.66 -31.04 -19.72
CA LYS A 14 -0.52 -30.88 -18.88
C LYS A 14 -0.68 -29.38 -18.70
N GLU A 15 -1.72 -28.79 -19.29
CA GLU A 15 -2.24 -27.52 -18.80
C GLU A 15 -2.51 -27.74 -17.31
N GLU A 16 -1.66 -27.20 -16.45
CA GLU A 16 -1.91 -27.12 -15.01
C GLU A 16 -3.13 -26.21 -14.83
N GLY A 17 -4.32 -26.80 -14.93
CA GLY A 17 -5.57 -26.15 -14.60
C GLY A 17 -5.51 -25.66 -13.16
N PHE A 18 -6.13 -24.51 -12.90
CA PHE A 18 -6.29 -23.99 -11.55
C PHE A 18 -6.86 -25.08 -10.62
N PRO A 19 -6.43 -25.14 -9.34
CA PRO A 19 -6.93 -26.12 -8.40
C PRO A 19 -8.47 -26.10 -8.36
N ASP A 20 -9.10 -27.28 -8.28
CA ASP A 20 -10.55 -27.37 -8.19
C ASP A 20 -11.01 -26.94 -6.79
N VAL A 21 -11.16 -25.64 -6.62
CA VAL A 21 -11.58 -24.99 -5.37
C VAL A 21 -12.95 -25.50 -4.90
N LEU A 22 -13.76 -26.07 -5.81
CA LEU A 22 -15.10 -26.60 -5.56
C LEU A 22 -15.15 -28.12 -5.33
N ALA A 23 -14.00 -28.80 -5.22
CA ALA A 23 -13.93 -30.26 -5.06
C ALA A 23 -14.80 -30.80 -3.90
N ASP A 24 -14.89 -30.07 -2.79
CA ASP A 24 -15.69 -30.44 -1.60
C ASP A 24 -17.18 -30.01 -1.69
N GLY A 25 -17.60 -29.44 -2.84
CA GLY A 25 -18.95 -28.98 -3.10
C GLY A 25 -19.23 -27.52 -2.68
N TRP A 26 -20.32 -26.97 -3.23
CA TRP A 26 -20.67 -25.54 -3.10
C TRP A 26 -20.90 -25.06 -1.66
N LEU A 27 -21.52 -25.89 -0.81
CA LEU A 27 -21.78 -25.53 0.59
C LEU A 27 -20.49 -25.45 1.42
N ALA A 28 -19.57 -26.38 1.20
CA ALA A 28 -18.26 -26.37 1.85
C ALA A 28 -17.45 -25.15 1.40
N TYR A 29 -17.46 -24.86 0.10
CA TYR A 29 -16.84 -23.66 -0.47
C TYR A 29 -17.37 -22.37 0.14
N LEU A 30 -18.69 -22.22 0.24
CA LEU A 30 -19.31 -21.01 0.80
C LEU A 30 -18.94 -20.86 2.29
N ARG A 31 -18.99 -21.95 3.05
CA ARG A 31 -18.61 -21.95 4.47
C ARG A 31 -17.13 -21.59 4.65
N ARG A 32 -16.23 -22.17 3.84
CA ARG A 32 -14.79 -21.86 3.87
C ARG A 32 -14.57 -20.39 3.52
N SER A 33 -15.16 -19.92 2.41
CA SER A 33 -15.01 -18.55 1.95
C SER A 33 -15.43 -17.51 3.00
N ILE A 34 -16.59 -17.73 3.64
CA ILE A 34 -17.08 -16.87 4.72
C ILE A 34 -16.19 -16.99 5.96
N GLY A 35 -15.76 -18.22 6.30
CA GLY A 35 -14.84 -18.50 7.40
C GLY A 35 -13.55 -17.69 7.28
N THR A 36 -12.90 -17.81 6.12
CA THR A 36 -11.63 -17.14 5.81
C THR A 36 -11.75 -15.62 5.80
N LEU A 37 -12.86 -15.08 5.31
CA LEU A 37 -13.03 -13.63 5.26
C LEU A 37 -13.44 -13.01 6.59
N LEU A 38 -14.27 -13.68 7.40
CA LEU A 38 -14.86 -13.05 8.58
C LEU A 38 -14.26 -13.53 9.90
N PHE A 39 -13.58 -14.68 9.96
CA PHE A 39 -13.24 -15.30 11.24
C PHE A 39 -11.79 -15.77 11.41
N GLU A 40 -11.02 -15.92 10.32
CA GLU A 40 -9.63 -16.40 10.43
C GLU A 40 -8.68 -15.35 11.00
N GLU A 41 -8.81 -14.08 10.61
CA GLU A 41 -7.91 -13.03 11.08
C GLU A 41 -8.29 -12.46 12.44
N LYS A 42 -7.27 -12.19 13.25
CA LYS A 42 -7.46 -11.55 14.57
C LYS A 42 -8.05 -10.14 14.44
N LEU A 43 -7.71 -9.44 13.35
CA LEU A 43 -8.22 -8.09 13.09
C LEU A 43 -9.73 -8.09 12.81
N ASN A 44 -10.30 -9.20 12.33
CA ASN A 44 -11.73 -9.29 11.98
C ASN A 44 -12.67 -9.09 13.17
N ILE A 45 -12.17 -9.20 14.41
CA ILE A 45 -12.96 -8.84 15.60
C ILE A 45 -13.46 -7.39 15.54
N LEU A 46 -12.70 -6.50 14.88
CA LEU A 46 -13.05 -5.10 14.70
C LEU A 46 -14.21 -4.90 13.70
N MET A 47 -14.54 -5.89 12.87
CA MET A 47 -15.71 -5.82 11.97
C MET A 47 -17.02 -5.69 12.76
N LEU A 48 -17.03 -6.12 14.03
CA LEU A 48 -18.16 -5.92 14.94
C LEU A 48 -18.46 -4.43 15.15
N ALA A 49 -17.54 -3.51 14.88
CA ALA A 49 -17.78 -2.07 14.91
C ALA A 49 -18.75 -1.59 13.80
N THR A 50 -18.95 -2.38 12.74
CA THR A 50 -19.86 -2.07 11.62
C THR A 50 -21.31 -1.82 12.06
N PRO A 51 -21.98 -2.76 12.76
CA PRO A 51 -23.33 -2.50 13.26
C PRO A 51 -23.36 -1.32 14.24
N PHE A 52 -22.32 -1.11 15.06
CA PHE A 52 -22.27 0.05 15.96
C PHE A 52 -22.16 1.37 15.21
N ALA A 53 -21.39 1.43 14.12
CA ALA A 53 -21.33 2.62 13.25
C ALA A 53 -22.70 2.94 12.64
N LEU A 54 -23.41 1.90 12.18
CA LEU A 54 -24.76 2.04 11.64
C LEU A 54 -25.75 2.53 12.71
N TYR A 55 -25.75 1.91 13.89
CA TYR A 55 -26.64 2.32 14.99
C TYR A 55 -26.31 3.72 15.50
N ALA A 56 -25.03 4.06 15.65
CA ALA A 56 -24.61 5.39 16.10
C ALA A 56 -25.12 6.48 15.15
N ARG A 57 -25.05 6.24 13.84
CA ARG A 57 -25.56 7.17 12.83
C ARG A 57 -27.09 7.29 12.85
N HIS A 58 -27.81 6.17 12.86
CA HIS A 58 -29.28 6.18 12.69
C HIS A 58 -30.03 6.52 13.97
N LEU A 59 -29.50 6.12 15.13
CA LEU A 59 -30.09 6.41 16.43
C LEU A 59 -29.55 7.72 17.03
N GLY A 60 -28.63 8.40 16.34
CA GLY A 60 -28.09 9.69 16.76
C GLY A 60 -27.27 9.63 18.05
N TRP A 61 -26.41 8.60 18.20
CA TRP A 61 -25.55 8.46 19.41
C TRP A 61 -24.38 9.45 19.45
N GLY A 62 -24.23 10.29 18.43
CA GLY A 62 -23.18 11.31 18.33
C GLY A 62 -22.27 11.10 17.11
N GLU A 63 -21.73 12.20 16.60
CA GLU A 63 -20.84 12.17 15.44
C GLU A 63 -19.46 11.60 15.83
N GLY A 64 -18.92 11.94 17.01
CA GLY A 64 -17.68 11.34 17.50
C GLY A 64 -17.73 9.80 17.56
N LEU A 65 -18.82 9.22 18.06
CA LEU A 65 -18.97 7.76 18.12
C LEU A 65 -19.19 7.14 16.74
N THR A 66 -19.99 7.79 15.89
CA THR A 66 -20.18 7.35 14.49
C THR A 66 -18.85 7.29 13.75
N PHE A 67 -18.05 8.34 13.88
CA PHE A 67 -16.71 8.43 13.30
C PHE A 67 -15.80 7.30 13.82
N LEU A 68 -15.70 7.14 15.15
CA LEU A 68 -14.82 6.14 15.75
C LEU A 68 -15.20 4.71 15.35
N CYS A 69 -16.50 4.37 15.39
CA CYS A 69 -16.95 3.04 15.00
C CYS A 69 -16.74 2.78 13.50
N ALA A 70 -17.01 3.76 12.63
CA ALA A 70 -16.78 3.62 11.21
C ALA A 70 -15.28 3.45 10.89
N LEU A 71 -14.44 4.24 11.55
CA LEU A 71 -12.98 4.18 11.42
C LEU A 71 -12.46 2.78 11.83
N VAL A 72 -12.83 2.30 13.01
CA VAL A 72 -12.41 0.98 13.50
C VAL A 72 -12.92 -0.15 12.60
N ALA A 73 -14.13 -0.02 12.06
CA ALA A 73 -14.71 -1.01 11.16
C ALA A 73 -13.98 -1.08 9.82
N ILE A 74 -13.46 0.03 9.28
CA ILE A 74 -12.78 0.06 7.98
C ILE A 74 -11.47 -0.75 8.00
N ALA A 75 -10.69 -0.70 9.09
CA ALA A 75 -9.39 -1.37 9.18
C ALA A 75 -9.40 -2.87 8.78
N PRO A 76 -10.26 -3.75 9.33
CA PRO A 76 -10.33 -5.14 8.91
C PRO A 76 -10.88 -5.33 7.49
N PHE A 77 -11.78 -4.47 7.00
CA PHE A 77 -12.25 -4.59 5.62
C PHE A 77 -11.17 -4.18 4.61
N ALA A 78 -10.38 -3.15 4.91
CA ALA A 78 -9.24 -2.74 4.10
C ALA A 78 -8.25 -3.89 3.94
N GLU A 79 -7.97 -4.57 5.05
CA GLU A 79 -7.11 -5.76 5.09
C GLU A 79 -7.69 -6.93 4.28
N ARG A 80 -8.98 -7.26 4.46
CA ARG A 80 -9.63 -8.30 3.66
C ARG A 80 -9.75 -7.93 2.17
N LEU A 81 -9.89 -6.66 1.83
CA LEU A 81 -9.90 -6.19 0.44
C LEU A 81 -8.55 -6.45 -0.22
N SER A 82 -7.45 -6.17 0.48
CA SER A 82 -6.09 -6.45 0.02
C SER A 82 -5.91 -7.96 -0.19
N PHE A 83 -6.26 -8.79 0.80
CA PHE A 83 -6.19 -10.26 0.68
C PHE A 83 -7.00 -10.82 -0.51
N VAL A 84 -8.23 -10.35 -0.73
CA VAL A 84 -9.04 -10.79 -1.88
C VAL A 84 -8.43 -10.33 -3.22
N THR A 85 -7.80 -9.16 -3.23
CA THR A 85 -7.10 -8.65 -4.42
C THR A 85 -5.95 -9.56 -4.82
N GLU A 86 -5.19 -10.09 -3.87
CA GLU A 86 -4.14 -11.07 -4.14
C GLU A 86 -4.69 -12.37 -4.70
N GLN A 87 -5.74 -12.90 -4.06
CA GLN A 87 -6.39 -14.13 -4.52
C GLN A 87 -6.92 -13.98 -5.94
N LEU A 88 -7.38 -12.79 -6.32
CA LEU A 88 -7.76 -12.47 -7.69
C LEU A 88 -6.53 -12.37 -8.61
N ALA A 89 -5.43 -11.76 -8.16
CA ALA A 89 -4.21 -11.63 -8.94
C ALA A 89 -3.60 -12.99 -9.32
N MET A 90 -3.74 -14.02 -8.48
CA MET A 90 -3.29 -15.39 -8.77
C MET A 90 -3.97 -16.03 -9.99
N TYR A 91 -5.17 -15.57 -10.37
CA TYR A 91 -5.85 -16.02 -11.60
C TYR A 91 -5.38 -15.29 -12.87
N THR A 92 -4.50 -14.31 -12.73
CA THR A 92 -4.06 -13.44 -13.81
C THR A 92 -2.58 -13.64 -14.14
N ASN A 93 -2.07 -12.94 -15.16
CA ASN A 93 -0.63 -12.90 -15.43
C ASN A 93 0.05 -11.85 -14.55
N ASP A 94 1.38 -11.89 -14.45
CA ASP A 94 2.15 -11.01 -13.56
C ASP A 94 1.87 -9.51 -13.80
N THR A 95 1.68 -9.12 -15.05
CA THR A 95 1.38 -7.72 -15.41
C THR A 95 -0.01 -7.29 -14.93
N LEU A 96 -1.03 -8.11 -15.17
CA LEU A 96 -2.41 -7.83 -14.76
C LEU A 96 -2.56 -7.94 -13.24
N GLY A 97 -1.91 -8.91 -12.61
CA GLY A 97 -1.88 -9.07 -11.16
C GLY A 97 -1.21 -7.87 -10.48
N GLY A 98 -0.08 -7.41 -11.02
CA GLY A 98 0.58 -6.19 -10.57
C GLY A 98 -0.29 -4.94 -10.71
N LEU A 99 -1.02 -4.80 -11.83
CA LEU A 99 -1.94 -3.69 -12.04
C LEU A 99 -3.16 -3.73 -11.10
N LEU A 100 -3.74 -4.93 -10.90
CA LEU A 100 -4.82 -5.15 -9.94
C LEU A 100 -4.38 -4.76 -8.54
N ASN A 101 -3.19 -5.21 -8.12
CA ASN A 101 -2.66 -4.90 -6.81
C ASN A 101 -2.37 -3.39 -6.65
N ALA A 102 -1.79 -2.76 -7.68
CA ALA A 102 -1.52 -1.32 -7.61
C ALA A 102 -2.80 -0.47 -7.53
N THR A 103 -3.90 -0.94 -8.12
CA THR A 103 -5.21 -0.26 -8.10
C THR A 103 -5.98 -0.53 -6.81
N PHE A 104 -6.17 -1.81 -6.48
CA PHE A 104 -7.01 -2.23 -5.34
C PHE A 104 -6.26 -2.28 -4.01
N GLY A 105 -4.92 -2.30 -4.02
CA GLY A 105 -4.10 -2.17 -2.82
C GLY A 105 -4.25 -0.80 -2.15
N ASN A 106 -4.53 0.25 -2.93
CA ASN A 106 -4.82 1.61 -2.44
C ASN A 106 -6.33 1.95 -2.48
N ALA A 107 -7.21 0.94 -2.61
CA ALA A 107 -8.63 1.20 -2.82
C ALA A 107 -9.29 1.81 -1.57
N THR A 108 -8.85 1.47 -0.36
CA THR A 108 -9.44 2.02 0.86
C THR A 108 -9.22 3.53 0.92
N GLU A 109 -8.00 3.99 0.65
CA GLU A 109 -7.60 5.39 0.60
C GLU A 109 -8.40 6.10 -0.48
N LEU A 110 -8.44 5.55 -1.70
CA LEU A 110 -9.21 6.10 -2.81
C LEU A 110 -10.70 6.24 -2.45
N ILE A 111 -11.32 5.23 -1.85
CA ILE A 111 -12.74 5.28 -1.48
C ILE A 111 -12.96 6.38 -0.42
N VAL A 112 -12.20 6.39 0.67
CA VAL A 112 -12.34 7.40 1.73
C VAL A 112 -12.11 8.81 1.16
N SER A 113 -11.09 9.01 0.33
CA SER A 113 -10.80 10.29 -0.33
C SER A 113 -11.91 10.71 -1.29
N VAL A 114 -12.48 9.81 -2.08
CA VAL A 114 -13.61 10.12 -2.99
C VAL A 114 -14.84 10.58 -2.19
N PHE A 115 -15.19 9.89 -1.10
CA PHE A 115 -16.33 10.31 -0.28
C PHE A 115 -16.10 11.64 0.43
N ALA A 116 -14.87 11.92 0.88
CA ALA A 116 -14.50 13.22 1.43
C ALA A 116 -14.56 14.32 0.35
N LEU A 117 -14.05 14.04 -0.85
CA LEU A 117 -14.04 14.95 -2.00
C LEU A 117 -15.46 15.30 -2.47
N VAL A 118 -16.36 14.32 -2.57
CA VAL A 118 -17.78 14.54 -2.91
C VAL A 118 -18.45 15.47 -1.90
N LYS A 119 -18.04 15.42 -0.63
CA LYS A 119 -18.54 16.31 0.44
C LYS A 119 -17.83 17.68 0.49
N GLY A 120 -16.90 17.94 -0.41
CA GLY A 120 -16.13 19.20 -0.44
C GLY A 120 -15.12 19.32 0.71
N LEU A 121 -14.74 18.22 1.36
CA LEU A 121 -13.74 18.20 2.43
C LEU A 121 -12.32 18.20 1.84
N LEU A 122 -11.98 19.21 1.05
CA LEU A 122 -10.73 19.28 0.29
C LEU A 122 -9.50 19.21 1.19
N ASP A 123 -9.50 19.96 2.29
CA ASP A 123 -8.43 19.94 3.30
C ASP A 123 -8.16 18.52 3.83
N VAL A 124 -9.24 17.79 4.13
CA VAL A 124 -9.16 16.42 4.65
C VAL A 124 -8.57 15.50 3.60
N VAL A 125 -9.01 15.62 2.34
CA VAL A 125 -8.45 14.84 1.23
C VAL A 125 -6.95 15.10 1.09
N GLN A 126 -6.55 16.36 1.00
CA GLN A 126 -5.15 16.77 0.84
C GLN A 126 -4.26 16.26 1.98
N VAL A 127 -4.62 16.56 3.23
CA VAL A 127 -3.80 16.16 4.38
C VAL A 127 -3.82 14.65 4.60
N SER A 128 -4.90 13.95 4.22
CA SER A 128 -4.94 12.48 4.31
C SER A 128 -4.00 11.80 3.32
N LEU A 129 -3.91 12.31 2.09
CA LEU A 129 -3.01 11.75 1.09
C LEU A 129 -1.54 11.96 1.45
N LEU A 130 -1.15 13.14 1.94
CA LEU A 130 0.19 13.37 2.47
C LEU A 130 0.47 12.54 3.72
N GLY A 131 -0.52 12.45 4.61
CA GLY A 131 -0.48 11.61 5.79
C GLY A 131 -0.19 10.14 5.45
N SER A 132 -0.80 9.59 4.39
CA SER A 132 -0.52 8.22 3.92
C SER A 132 0.89 8.05 3.36
N ILE A 133 1.42 9.03 2.62
CA ILE A 133 2.83 9.01 2.19
C ILE A 133 3.77 8.98 3.41
N ILE A 134 3.51 9.84 4.40
CA ILE A 134 4.34 9.97 5.61
C ILE A 134 4.19 8.76 6.53
N SER A 135 2.98 8.21 6.66
CA SER A 135 2.72 6.97 7.39
C SER A 135 3.54 5.82 6.81
N ASN A 136 3.49 5.63 5.50
CA ASN A 136 4.21 4.53 4.87
C ASN A 136 5.73 4.69 4.94
N THR A 137 6.24 5.91 4.74
CA THR A 137 7.68 6.16 4.72
C THR A 137 8.32 6.22 6.12
N LEU A 138 7.60 6.70 7.14
CA LEU A 138 8.15 6.84 8.50
C LEU A 138 7.56 5.84 9.49
N LEU A 139 6.23 5.75 9.59
CA LEU A 139 5.57 4.89 10.58
C LEU A 139 5.76 3.42 10.22
N VAL A 140 5.34 3.00 9.01
CA VAL A 140 5.42 1.59 8.58
C VAL A 140 6.85 1.12 8.48
N LEU A 141 7.70 1.88 7.79
CA LEU A 141 9.11 1.57 7.68
C LEU A 141 9.80 1.55 9.05
N GLY A 142 9.51 2.53 9.92
CA GLY A 142 10.06 2.57 11.27
C GLY A 142 9.67 1.35 12.11
N MET A 143 8.39 0.97 12.09
CA MET A 143 7.91 -0.25 12.77
C MET A 143 8.51 -1.52 12.18
N ALA A 144 8.65 -1.60 10.85
CA ALA A 144 9.28 -2.72 10.18
C ALA A 144 10.76 -2.87 10.57
N CYS A 145 11.54 -1.79 10.57
CA CYS A 145 12.94 -1.79 11.00
C CYS A 145 13.10 -2.18 12.47
N ILE A 146 12.21 -1.73 13.36
CA ILE A 146 12.21 -2.17 14.77
C ILE A 146 11.92 -3.67 14.86
N ALA A 147 10.86 -4.15 14.19
CA ALA A 147 10.44 -5.55 14.23
C ALA A 147 11.53 -6.48 13.65
N GLY A 148 12.14 -6.09 12.54
CA GLY A 148 13.28 -6.78 11.96
C GLY A 148 14.50 -6.76 12.88
N GLY A 149 14.77 -5.62 13.50
CA GLY A 149 15.85 -5.41 14.47
C GLY A 149 15.75 -6.25 15.75
N ILE A 150 14.55 -6.65 16.16
CA ILE A 150 14.32 -7.61 17.24
C ILE A 150 14.86 -8.99 16.87
N THR A 151 14.78 -9.37 15.59
CA THR A 151 15.21 -10.70 15.11
C THR A 151 16.67 -10.75 14.70
N LYS A 152 17.19 -9.67 14.09
CA LYS A 152 18.59 -9.56 13.64
C LYS A 152 19.13 -8.18 13.97
N PRO A 153 20.37 -8.06 14.49
CA PRO A 153 20.99 -6.75 14.77
C PRO A 153 21.06 -5.82 13.55
N VAL A 154 21.27 -6.40 12.36
CA VAL A 154 21.31 -5.71 11.07
C VAL A 154 20.58 -6.59 10.04
N GLN A 155 19.70 -5.98 9.24
CA GLN A 155 19.05 -6.63 8.10
C GLN A 155 19.46 -5.95 6.80
N LYS A 156 19.88 -6.76 5.82
CA LYS A 156 20.28 -6.27 4.50
C LYS A 156 19.11 -6.33 3.53
N PHE A 157 19.14 -5.45 2.56
CA PHE A 157 18.17 -5.40 1.46
C PHE A 157 18.85 -4.83 0.20
N ASN A 158 18.13 -4.90 -0.92
CA ASN A 158 18.52 -4.39 -2.21
C ASN A 158 18.32 -2.87 -2.25
N SER A 159 19.42 -2.15 -2.04
CA SER A 159 19.43 -0.68 -2.12
C SER A 159 19.05 -0.14 -3.49
N THR A 160 19.16 -0.92 -4.58
CA THR A 160 18.78 -0.46 -5.92
C THR A 160 17.27 -0.30 -6.05
N ALA A 161 16.50 -1.30 -5.60
CA ALA A 161 15.04 -1.26 -5.62
C ALA A 161 14.50 -0.18 -4.66
N ALA A 162 15.06 -0.11 -3.45
CA ALA A 162 14.70 0.91 -2.46
C ALA A 162 15.03 2.33 -2.96
N SER A 163 16.20 2.52 -3.58
CA SER A 163 16.62 3.80 -4.16
C SER A 163 15.75 4.21 -5.35
N ALA A 164 15.34 3.26 -6.20
CA ALA A 164 14.42 3.55 -7.31
C ALA A 164 13.06 4.08 -6.81
N ASN A 165 12.43 3.41 -5.83
CA ASN A 165 11.18 3.87 -5.22
C ASN A 165 11.36 5.23 -4.54
N THR A 166 12.43 5.41 -3.76
CA THR A 166 12.66 6.69 -3.06
C THR A 166 12.95 7.85 -4.02
N THR A 167 13.66 7.61 -5.12
CA THR A 167 13.92 8.62 -6.15
C THR A 167 12.61 9.04 -6.84
N LEU A 168 11.75 8.08 -7.18
CA LEU A 168 10.45 8.36 -7.77
C LEU A 168 9.53 9.12 -6.82
N LEU A 169 9.53 8.74 -5.54
CA LEU A 169 8.79 9.44 -4.50
C LEU A 169 9.27 10.89 -4.34
N LEU A 170 10.60 11.12 -4.30
CA LEU A 170 11.18 12.47 -4.27
C LEU A 170 10.79 13.30 -5.50
N MET A 171 10.81 12.70 -6.69
CA MET A 171 10.39 13.38 -7.93
C MET A 171 8.90 13.72 -7.92
N SER A 172 8.07 12.82 -7.37
CA SER A 172 6.64 13.07 -7.20
C SER A 172 6.38 14.22 -6.25
N ILE A 173 7.04 14.22 -5.08
CA ILE A 173 6.90 15.27 -4.08
C ILE A 173 7.44 16.59 -4.60
N LEU A 174 8.56 16.59 -5.32
CA LEU A 174 9.07 17.80 -5.97
C LEU A 174 8.01 18.42 -6.91
N GLY A 175 7.33 17.62 -7.72
CA GLY A 175 6.23 18.08 -8.57
C GLY A 175 5.07 18.65 -7.77
N MET A 176 4.67 17.98 -6.68
CA MET A 176 3.61 18.43 -5.76
C MET A 176 3.99 19.69 -4.97
N SER A 177 5.28 19.96 -4.76
CA SER A 177 5.76 21.14 -4.04
C SER A 177 5.70 22.43 -4.86
N ILE A 178 5.61 22.34 -6.20
CA ILE A 178 5.70 23.52 -7.09
C ILE A 178 4.59 24.56 -6.77
N PRO A 179 3.30 24.19 -6.67
CA PRO A 179 2.25 25.15 -6.33
C PRO A 179 2.48 25.82 -4.98
N ALA A 180 2.85 25.03 -3.96
CA ALA A 180 3.18 25.54 -2.63
C ALA A 180 4.36 26.52 -2.64
N CYS A 181 5.41 26.23 -3.41
CA CYS A 181 6.55 27.14 -3.58
C CYS A 181 6.14 28.44 -4.27
N LEU A 182 5.44 28.38 -5.40
CA LEU A 182 5.02 29.56 -6.15
C LEU A 182 4.11 30.47 -5.33
N ALA A 183 3.18 29.89 -4.58
CA ALA A 183 2.34 30.61 -3.63
C ALA A 183 3.17 31.23 -2.50
N GLY A 184 4.11 30.49 -1.92
CA GLY A 184 4.99 30.97 -0.85
C GLY A 184 5.90 32.13 -1.26
N PHE A 185 6.29 32.22 -2.54
CA PHE A 185 7.04 33.35 -3.09
C PHE A 185 6.16 34.53 -3.54
N GLY A 186 4.83 34.41 -3.44
CA GLY A 186 3.89 35.44 -3.89
C GLY A 186 3.72 35.54 -5.39
N GLU A 187 4.22 34.54 -6.14
CA GLU A 187 4.14 34.47 -7.61
C GLU A 187 2.82 33.83 -8.10
N MET A 188 2.06 33.22 -7.19
CA MET A 188 0.79 32.58 -7.49
C MET A 188 -0.24 32.85 -6.39
N LYS A 189 -1.47 33.14 -6.79
CA LYS A 189 -2.59 33.19 -5.83
C LYS A 189 -3.07 31.78 -5.52
N VAL A 190 -3.02 31.41 -4.24
CA VAL A 190 -3.68 30.22 -3.68
C VAL A 190 -5.17 30.26 -4.04
N ASN A 191 -5.76 29.11 -4.33
CA ASN A 191 -7.17 28.97 -4.77
C ASN A 191 -7.50 29.71 -6.08
N GLY A 192 -6.49 30.12 -6.84
CA GLY A 192 -6.64 30.77 -8.12
C GLY A 192 -6.95 29.79 -9.25
N LYS A 193 -7.42 30.33 -10.39
CA LYS A 193 -7.50 29.55 -11.64
C LYS A 193 -6.14 29.01 -12.08
N GLU A 194 -5.08 29.75 -11.79
CA GLU A 194 -3.70 29.40 -12.12
C GLU A 194 -3.20 28.22 -11.28
N ASP A 195 -3.53 28.20 -9.98
CA ASP A 195 -3.21 27.12 -9.05
C ASP A 195 -3.88 25.78 -9.45
N LEU A 196 -5.17 25.84 -9.78
CA LEU A 196 -5.89 24.67 -10.30
C LEU A 196 -5.31 24.19 -11.64
N LEU A 197 -4.89 25.10 -12.52
CA LEU A 197 -4.33 24.75 -13.82
C LEU A 197 -2.98 24.06 -13.67
N ILE A 198 -2.07 24.60 -12.85
CA ILE A 198 -0.78 23.97 -12.59
C ILE A 198 -0.96 22.63 -11.88
N SER A 199 -1.88 22.53 -10.93
CA SER A 199 -2.16 21.29 -10.19
C SER A 199 -2.68 20.18 -11.11
N ARG A 200 -3.59 20.50 -12.03
CA ARG A 200 -4.09 19.53 -13.04
C ARG A 200 -3.02 19.14 -14.05
N PHE A 201 -2.19 20.09 -14.48
CA PHE A 201 -1.06 19.80 -15.37
C PHE A 201 -0.07 18.85 -14.70
N THR A 202 0.35 19.16 -13.48
CA THR A 202 1.22 18.31 -12.67
C THR A 202 0.59 16.93 -12.46
N ALA A 203 -0.72 16.86 -12.18
CA ALA A 203 -1.39 15.58 -12.01
C ALA A 203 -1.32 14.68 -13.26
N ILE A 204 -1.51 15.24 -14.45
CA ILE A 204 -1.37 14.49 -15.73
C ILE A 204 0.07 13.98 -15.90
N VAL A 205 1.07 14.82 -15.59
CA VAL A 205 2.49 14.44 -15.67
C VAL A 205 2.82 13.31 -14.68
N LEU A 206 2.33 13.39 -13.44
CA LEU A 206 2.54 12.35 -12.42
C LEU A 206 1.89 11.02 -12.81
N LEU A 207 0.68 11.03 -13.37
CA LEU A 207 0.03 9.82 -13.88
C LEU A 207 0.77 9.22 -15.08
N PHE A 208 1.32 10.07 -15.95
CA PHE A 208 2.18 9.57 -17.03
C PHE A 208 3.46 8.91 -16.47
N LEU A 209 4.09 9.53 -15.47
CA LEU A 209 5.25 8.95 -14.78
C LEU A 209 4.89 7.65 -14.06
N TYR A 210 3.68 7.55 -13.50
CA TYR A 210 3.16 6.30 -12.93
C TYR A 210 3.04 5.19 -13.97
N CYS A 211 2.49 5.47 -15.16
CA CYS A 211 2.44 4.48 -16.24
C CYS A 211 3.84 3.99 -16.65
N LEU A 212 4.83 4.89 -16.71
CA LEU A 212 6.23 4.52 -16.94
C LEU A 212 6.80 3.70 -15.80
N TYR A 213 6.47 4.03 -14.55
CA TYR A 213 6.87 3.26 -13.37
C TYR A 213 6.30 1.84 -13.38
N ILE A 214 5.01 1.67 -13.68
CA ILE A 214 4.37 0.35 -13.80
C ILE A 214 5.03 -0.46 -14.93
N TYR A 215 5.34 0.16 -16.07
CA TYR A 215 6.09 -0.50 -17.14
C TYR A 215 7.52 -0.86 -16.70
N PHE A 216 8.18 0.01 -15.95
CA PHE A 216 9.50 -0.26 -15.38
C PHE A 216 9.46 -1.48 -14.45
N GLN A 217 8.52 -1.48 -13.50
CA GLN A 217 8.36 -2.50 -12.48
C GLN A 217 7.93 -3.86 -13.04
N LEU A 218 6.95 -3.89 -13.94
CA LEU A 218 6.33 -5.15 -14.40
C LEU A 218 7.00 -5.74 -15.64
N VAL A 219 7.71 -4.93 -16.44
CA VAL A 219 8.27 -5.38 -17.73
C VAL A 219 9.80 -5.32 -17.74
N THR A 220 10.39 -4.15 -17.59
CA THR A 220 11.83 -3.98 -17.89
C THR A 220 12.76 -4.37 -16.74
N HIS A 221 12.33 -4.15 -15.50
CA HIS A 221 13.17 -4.26 -14.29
C HIS A 221 12.58 -5.21 -13.24
N ARG A 222 11.71 -6.12 -13.68
CA ARG A 222 11.00 -7.10 -12.83
C ARG A 222 11.90 -7.79 -11.79
N LYS A 223 13.13 -8.17 -12.19
CA LYS A 223 14.11 -8.86 -11.32
C LYS A 223 14.47 -8.10 -10.03
N TYR A 224 14.36 -6.78 -10.01
CA TYR A 224 14.66 -5.98 -8.81
C TYR A 224 13.49 -5.94 -7.82
N PHE A 225 12.30 -6.35 -8.25
CA PHE A 225 11.06 -6.32 -7.45
C PHE A 225 10.55 -7.72 -7.11
N GLU A 226 11.26 -8.78 -7.53
CA GLU A 226 11.02 -10.16 -7.13
C GLU A 226 11.89 -10.54 -5.93
N ALA A 227 11.35 -11.30 -4.98
CA ALA A 227 12.15 -11.86 -3.90
C ALA A 227 13.16 -12.88 -4.46
N GLU A 228 14.41 -12.81 -4.02
CA GLU A 228 15.34 -13.91 -4.27
C GLU A 228 14.84 -15.18 -3.56
N PRO A 229 14.80 -16.35 -4.23
CA PRO A 229 14.39 -17.59 -3.59
C PRO A 229 15.38 -17.91 -2.47
N GLU A 230 14.86 -18.14 -1.26
CA GLU A 230 15.67 -18.63 -0.15
C GLU A 230 16.27 -19.98 -0.55
N VAL A 231 17.60 -20.07 -0.61
CA VAL A 231 18.28 -21.36 -0.76
C VAL A 231 18.10 -22.13 0.55
N PRO A 232 17.35 -23.26 0.57
CA PRO A 232 17.17 -24.02 1.79
C PRO A 232 18.51 -24.67 2.13
N GLY A 233 19.12 -24.28 3.24
CA GLY A 233 20.31 -24.94 3.78
C GLY A 233 21.65 -24.31 3.38
N GLY A 234 21.93 -23.11 3.88
CA GLY A 234 23.30 -22.64 4.06
C GLY A 234 23.97 -23.35 5.24
N ALA A 235 24.38 -24.61 5.06
CA ALA A 235 25.37 -25.19 5.96
C ALA A 235 26.61 -24.28 5.93
N ARG A 236 27.00 -23.75 7.09
CA ARG A 236 28.19 -22.90 7.28
C ARG A 236 29.41 -23.62 6.69
N THR A 237 29.85 -23.24 5.50
CA THR A 237 31.17 -23.59 5.01
C THR A 237 32.16 -22.60 5.63
N PRO A 238 33.14 -23.06 6.43
CA PRO A 238 34.15 -22.16 6.96
C PRO A 238 34.98 -21.62 5.79
N VAL A 239 35.33 -20.35 5.90
CA VAL A 239 36.20 -19.61 4.98
C VAL A 239 37.56 -20.31 4.94
N LEU A 240 37.76 -21.26 4.02
CA LEU A 240 39.07 -21.82 3.62
C LEU A 240 38.89 -22.83 2.47
N ALA A 241 38.62 -22.33 1.26
CA ALA A 241 38.95 -23.04 0.02
C ALA A 241 38.95 -22.05 -1.17
N ARG A 242 40.05 -21.32 -1.32
CA ARG A 242 40.41 -20.70 -2.60
C ARG A 242 40.88 -21.82 -3.54
N GLY A 243 40.29 -21.89 -4.73
CA GLY A 243 40.91 -22.55 -5.89
C GLY A 243 40.21 -23.81 -6.38
N ALA A 244 39.25 -23.64 -7.29
CA ALA A 244 39.02 -24.56 -8.40
C ALA A 244 38.20 -23.83 -9.48
N GLN A 245 38.73 -23.84 -10.69
CA GLN A 245 38.03 -23.41 -11.91
C GLN A 245 36.98 -24.45 -12.32
N GLN A 246 36.01 -23.95 -13.10
CA GLN A 246 35.11 -24.63 -14.06
C GLN A 246 33.71 -25.02 -13.57
N PRO A 247 32.75 -25.28 -14.49
CA PRO A 247 32.17 -24.34 -15.45
C PRO A 247 30.62 -24.40 -15.39
N ALA A 248 29.95 -23.63 -16.24
CA ALA A 248 28.50 -23.52 -16.39
C ALA A 248 27.72 -24.84 -16.18
N LEU A 249 26.91 -24.89 -15.13
CA LEU A 249 25.84 -25.88 -14.95
C LEU A 249 24.52 -25.23 -15.36
N GLN A 250 23.96 -25.76 -16.46
CA GLN A 250 22.64 -25.45 -16.95
C GLN A 250 21.61 -25.75 -15.86
N LEU A 251 21.02 -24.70 -15.28
CA LEU A 251 19.85 -24.86 -14.43
C LEU A 251 18.62 -24.85 -15.34
N GLN A 252 18.01 -26.01 -15.48
CA GLN A 252 16.74 -26.24 -16.12
C GLN A 252 15.70 -25.32 -15.45
N SER A 253 15.17 -24.37 -16.22
CA SER A 253 14.15 -23.42 -15.78
C SER A 253 12.84 -24.16 -15.55
N HIS A 254 12.64 -24.69 -14.35
CA HIS A 254 11.29 -24.83 -13.84
C HIS A 254 10.79 -23.43 -13.51
N VAL A 255 9.80 -23.01 -14.29
CA VAL A 255 9.09 -21.74 -14.18
C VAL A 255 8.31 -21.76 -12.87
N THR A 256 8.94 -21.28 -11.80
CA THR A 256 8.22 -20.96 -10.56
C THR A 256 7.56 -19.61 -10.77
N ARG A 257 6.22 -19.59 -10.80
CA ARG A 257 5.43 -18.36 -10.74
C ARG A 257 5.78 -17.63 -9.44
N ALA A 258 6.51 -16.53 -9.55
CA ALA A 258 6.74 -15.59 -8.48
C ALA A 258 6.28 -14.21 -8.98
N GLY A 259 5.04 -13.89 -8.66
CA GLY A 259 4.47 -12.55 -8.80
C GLY A 259 4.81 -11.72 -7.57
N SER A 260 5.01 -10.43 -7.80
CA SER A 260 5.45 -9.41 -6.85
C SER A 260 4.75 -9.49 -5.48
N SER A 261 5.54 -9.74 -4.44
CA SER A 261 5.06 -10.00 -3.09
C SER A 261 4.72 -8.71 -2.34
N SER A 262 3.43 -8.50 -2.13
CA SER A 262 2.85 -7.73 -1.04
C SER A 262 1.41 -8.24 -0.93
N PHE A 263 1.05 -9.02 0.10
CA PHE A 263 0.15 -8.63 1.21
C PHE A 263 -0.58 -9.81 1.94
N ILE A 264 0.02 -10.42 2.97
CA ILE A 264 -0.60 -10.82 4.29
C ILE A 264 0.05 -12.07 4.92
N MET A 265 0.02 -12.04 6.26
CA MET A 265 0.51 -12.99 7.24
C MET A 265 -0.13 -14.39 7.17
N HIS A 266 0.71 -15.39 7.49
CA HIS A 266 0.37 -16.75 7.93
C HIS A 266 -0.03 -17.80 6.88
N LYS A 267 0.97 -18.29 6.15
CA LYS A 267 1.37 -19.71 6.25
C LYS A 267 2.88 -19.87 6.07
N THR A 268 3.45 -20.74 6.90
CA THR A 268 4.72 -21.46 6.69
C THR A 268 4.88 -21.87 5.24
N ASP A 269 6.06 -21.72 4.63
CA ASP A 269 6.67 -22.39 3.44
C ASP A 269 5.82 -23.35 2.54
N GLU A 270 4.51 -23.14 2.47
CA GLU A 270 3.49 -23.85 1.72
C GLU A 270 3.03 -22.87 0.66
N GLU A 271 3.03 -23.34 -0.58
CA GLU A 271 2.60 -22.62 -1.77
C GLU A 271 1.30 -21.84 -1.51
N GLU A 272 1.23 -20.58 -1.98
CA GLU A 272 0.03 -19.74 -1.88
C GLU A 272 -1.16 -20.46 -2.52
N GLU A 273 -2.02 -21.03 -1.67
CA GLU A 273 -3.15 -21.83 -2.13
C GLU A 273 -4.27 -20.89 -2.60
N ILE A 274 -4.82 -21.18 -3.77
CA ILE A 274 -5.97 -20.45 -4.30
C ILE A 274 -7.24 -20.88 -3.55
N LEU A 275 -7.77 -19.99 -2.72
CA LEU A 275 -8.87 -20.29 -1.79
C LEU A 275 -10.25 -19.99 -2.36
N PHE A 276 -10.34 -19.00 -3.25
CA PHE A 276 -11.58 -18.56 -3.89
C PHE A 276 -11.62 -18.95 -5.36
N THR A 277 -12.80 -19.22 -5.90
CA THR A 277 -13.00 -19.24 -7.37
C THR A 277 -12.85 -17.83 -7.94
N LEU A 278 -12.52 -17.67 -9.23
CA LEU A 278 -12.46 -16.36 -9.88
C LEU A 278 -13.73 -15.52 -9.66
N SER A 279 -14.91 -16.12 -9.86
CA SER A 279 -16.20 -15.49 -9.61
C SER A 279 -16.41 -15.13 -8.13
N GLY A 280 -15.92 -15.98 -7.22
CA GLY A 280 -15.99 -15.73 -5.78
C GLY A 280 -15.10 -14.59 -5.33
N ALA A 281 -13.86 -14.53 -5.84
CA ALA A 281 -12.94 -13.44 -5.57
C ALA A 281 -13.52 -12.10 -6.04
N LEU A 282 -14.07 -12.04 -7.26
CA LEU A 282 -14.75 -10.84 -7.78
C LEU A 282 -15.99 -10.45 -6.95
N PHE A 283 -16.79 -11.43 -6.52
CA PHE A 283 -17.95 -11.18 -5.66
C PHE A 283 -17.53 -10.59 -4.30
N TRP A 284 -16.51 -11.15 -3.66
CA TRP A 284 -16.03 -10.67 -2.37
C TRP A 284 -15.33 -9.32 -2.49
N LEU A 285 -14.54 -9.09 -3.54
CA LEU A 285 -13.91 -7.81 -3.83
C LEU A 285 -14.98 -6.71 -3.93
N GLY A 286 -16.03 -6.94 -4.72
CA GLY A 286 -17.15 -6.01 -4.85
C GLY A 286 -17.93 -5.82 -3.55
N SER A 287 -18.19 -6.89 -2.82
CA SER A 287 -18.94 -6.83 -1.55
C SER A 287 -18.20 -6.04 -0.47
N ILE A 288 -16.90 -6.29 -0.30
CA ILE A 288 -16.06 -5.56 0.67
C ILE A 288 -15.95 -4.09 0.26
N THR A 289 -15.75 -3.81 -1.04
CA THR A 289 -15.72 -2.44 -1.58
C THR A 289 -16.99 -1.66 -1.23
N VAL A 290 -18.17 -2.28 -1.40
CA VAL A 290 -19.45 -1.64 -1.04
C VAL A 290 -19.56 -1.38 0.46
N VAL A 291 -19.10 -2.31 1.30
CA VAL A 291 -19.08 -2.11 2.76
C VAL A 291 -18.15 -0.95 3.15
N ILE A 292 -16.94 -0.90 2.59
CA ILE A 292 -16.00 0.21 2.83
C ILE A 292 -16.60 1.53 2.35
N ALA A 293 -17.26 1.56 1.18
CA ALA A 293 -17.94 2.75 0.68
C ALA A 293 -19.01 3.26 1.64
N PHE A 294 -19.87 2.37 2.16
CA PHE A 294 -20.90 2.72 3.14
C PHE A 294 -20.31 3.23 4.46
N LEU A 295 -19.27 2.57 4.97
CA LEU A 295 -18.54 3.03 6.16
C LEU A 295 -17.83 4.36 5.92
N SER A 296 -17.31 4.58 4.71
CA SER A 296 -16.63 5.82 4.32
C SER A 296 -17.61 6.99 4.24
N GLU A 297 -18.85 6.74 3.80
CA GLU A 297 -19.93 7.73 3.88
C GLU A 297 -20.21 8.15 5.34
N PHE A 298 -20.25 7.20 6.27
CA PHE A 298 -20.44 7.51 7.69
C PHE A 298 -19.26 8.23 8.29
N LEU A 299 -18.05 7.73 8.04
CA LEU A 299 -16.79 8.30 8.51
C LEU A 299 -16.68 9.76 8.09
N THR A 300 -16.68 10.01 6.78
CA THR A 300 -16.51 11.36 6.21
C THR A 300 -17.66 12.30 6.59
N GLY A 301 -18.87 11.76 6.81
CA GLY A 301 -20.03 12.55 7.23
C GLY A 301 -20.03 12.91 8.72
N ALA A 302 -19.14 12.32 9.51
CA ALA A 302 -19.02 12.55 10.94
C ALA A 302 -17.70 13.24 11.34
N ILE A 303 -16.79 13.52 10.38
CA ILE A 303 -15.49 14.15 10.66
C ILE A 303 -15.69 15.49 11.39
N GLU A 304 -16.58 16.35 10.91
CA GLU A 304 -16.75 17.68 11.48
C GLU A 304 -17.30 17.65 12.92
N GLY A 305 -18.30 16.83 13.23
CA GLY A 305 -18.75 16.70 14.61
C GLY A 305 -17.75 15.95 15.48
N ALA A 306 -17.06 14.93 14.97
CA ALA A 306 -16.02 14.24 15.73
C ALA A 306 -14.86 15.16 16.14
N THR A 307 -14.42 16.05 15.23
CA THR A 307 -13.40 17.06 15.56
C THR A 307 -13.85 18.02 16.65
N LYS A 308 -15.13 18.39 16.68
CA LYS A 308 -15.73 19.19 17.75
C LYS A 308 -15.85 18.42 19.07
N ASP A 309 -16.39 17.20 19.02
CA ASP A 309 -16.62 16.33 20.18
C ASP A 309 -15.31 15.97 20.90
N TYR A 310 -14.27 15.64 20.14
CA TYR A 310 -12.97 15.26 20.66
C TYR A 310 -12.00 16.44 20.83
N SER A 311 -12.38 17.64 20.40
CA SER A 311 -11.52 18.84 20.43
C SER A 311 -10.16 18.61 19.75
N ILE A 312 -10.19 17.99 18.56
CA ILE A 312 -9.01 17.70 17.73
C ILE A 312 -9.15 18.36 16.35
N ASN A 313 -8.02 18.73 15.75
CA ASN A 313 -7.95 19.40 14.46
C ASN A 313 -8.37 18.47 13.30
N LYS A 314 -9.02 19.01 12.26
CA LYS A 314 -9.38 18.23 11.06
C LYS A 314 -8.11 17.73 10.36
N SER A 315 -7.06 18.55 10.39
CA SER A 315 -5.75 18.19 9.84
C SER A 315 -5.10 17.05 10.61
N PHE A 316 -5.26 16.96 11.94
CA PHE A 316 -4.78 15.81 12.70
C PHE A 316 -5.55 14.53 12.34
N VAL A 317 -6.88 14.64 12.21
CA VAL A 317 -7.72 13.51 11.77
C VAL A 317 -7.27 13.04 10.38
N GLY A 318 -7.14 13.96 9.43
CA GLY A 318 -6.74 13.64 8.07
C GLY A 318 -5.31 13.12 7.98
N PHE A 319 -4.33 13.81 8.57
CA PHE A 319 -2.90 13.49 8.41
C PHE A 319 -2.44 12.27 9.23
N VAL A 320 -3.03 12.03 10.41
CA VAL A 320 -2.58 10.96 11.32
C VAL A 320 -3.59 9.83 11.39
N ILE A 321 -4.86 10.14 11.67
CA ILE A 321 -5.85 9.10 12.03
C ILE A 321 -6.31 8.30 10.79
N LEU A 322 -6.67 8.96 9.69
CA LEU A 322 -7.17 8.28 8.50
C LEU A 322 -6.11 7.34 7.86
N PRO A 323 -4.84 7.76 7.68
CA PRO A 323 -3.82 6.92 7.07
C PRO A 323 -3.48 5.66 7.85
N ILE A 324 -3.48 5.74 9.18
CA ILE A 324 -3.21 4.57 10.03
C ILE A 324 -4.22 3.44 9.77
N VAL A 325 -5.47 3.83 9.52
CA VAL A 325 -6.58 2.89 9.37
C VAL A 325 -6.71 2.42 7.93
N GLY A 326 -6.53 3.31 6.95
CA GLY A 326 -6.48 2.94 5.53
C GLY A 326 -5.37 1.94 5.25
N ASN A 327 -4.16 2.26 5.73
CA ASN A 327 -2.96 1.48 5.45
C ASN A 327 -2.73 0.33 6.45
N ALA A 328 -3.71 -0.01 7.31
CA ALA A 328 -3.51 -0.98 8.39
C ALA A 328 -3.03 -2.36 7.90
N ALA A 329 -3.50 -2.79 6.73
CA ALA A 329 -3.05 -4.01 6.06
C ALA A 329 -1.55 -3.97 5.71
N GLU A 330 -1.08 -2.79 5.28
CA GLU A 330 0.30 -2.55 4.84
C GLU A 330 1.24 -2.53 6.02
N HIS A 331 0.78 -1.93 7.12
CA HIS A 331 1.47 -1.93 8.39
C HIS A 331 1.72 -3.37 8.86
N ALA A 332 0.67 -4.19 8.92
CA ALA A 332 0.76 -5.57 9.37
C ALA A 332 1.69 -6.42 8.49
N THR A 333 1.58 -6.26 7.17
CA THR A 333 2.39 -6.99 6.19
C THR A 333 3.86 -6.63 6.31
N ALA A 334 4.21 -5.34 6.27
CA ALA A 334 5.59 -4.88 6.32
C ALA A 334 6.29 -5.30 7.63
N ILE A 335 5.61 -5.11 8.76
CA ILE A 335 6.13 -5.54 10.08
C ILE A 335 6.41 -7.04 10.10
N THR A 336 5.47 -7.84 9.59
CA THR A 336 5.63 -9.30 9.54
C THR A 336 6.80 -9.71 8.68
N MET A 337 6.93 -9.14 7.47
CA MET A 337 7.99 -9.51 6.54
C MET A 337 9.35 -9.14 7.11
N ALA A 338 9.47 -7.96 7.72
CA ALA A 338 10.69 -7.55 8.41
C ALA A 338 11.02 -8.48 9.59
N TYR A 339 10.02 -8.86 10.40
CA TYR A 339 10.21 -9.84 11.48
C TYR A 339 10.69 -11.20 10.95
N LYS A 340 10.19 -11.62 9.78
CA LYS A 340 10.65 -12.84 9.09
C LYS A 340 12.02 -12.68 8.39
N SER A 341 12.75 -11.59 8.64
CA SER A 341 14.01 -11.27 7.98
C SER A 341 13.93 -11.07 6.46
N LYS A 342 12.76 -10.70 5.95
CA LYS A 342 12.50 -10.35 4.56
C LYS A 342 12.35 -8.83 4.42
N MET A 343 13.41 -8.09 4.75
CA MET A 343 13.39 -6.62 4.77
C MET A 343 13.18 -6.02 3.37
N ASP A 344 13.68 -6.67 2.31
CA ASP A 344 13.39 -6.30 0.92
C ASP A 344 11.90 -6.17 0.64
N LEU A 345 11.12 -7.17 1.09
CA LEU A 345 9.68 -7.19 0.91
C LEU A 345 8.99 -6.14 1.76
N ALA A 346 9.45 -5.94 3.01
CA ALA A 346 8.90 -4.91 3.89
C ALA A 346 9.09 -3.49 3.33
N LEU A 347 10.28 -3.20 2.79
CA LEU A 347 10.59 -1.95 2.09
C LEU A 347 9.77 -1.79 0.81
N GLY A 348 9.60 -2.88 0.06
CA GLY A 348 8.74 -2.90 -1.13
C GLY A 348 7.30 -2.52 -0.81
N VAL A 349 6.73 -3.08 0.26
CA VAL A 349 5.38 -2.74 0.76
C VAL A 349 5.33 -1.26 1.14
N ALA A 350 6.22 -0.80 2.02
CA ALA A 350 6.19 0.56 2.55
C ALA A 350 6.48 1.64 1.49
N LEU A 351 7.64 1.57 0.83
CA LEU A 351 8.06 2.57 -0.16
C LEU A 351 7.28 2.47 -1.46
N GLY A 352 6.88 1.25 -1.86
CA GLY A 352 6.07 1.03 -3.06
C GLY A 352 4.69 1.67 -2.90
N SER A 353 4.01 1.44 -1.77
CA SER A 353 2.72 2.07 -1.50
C SER A 353 2.82 3.59 -1.43
N ALA A 354 3.82 4.16 -0.73
CA ALA A 354 4.04 5.61 -0.72
C ALA A 354 4.25 6.20 -2.13
N THR A 355 5.00 5.51 -2.99
CA THR A 355 5.24 5.90 -4.39
C THR A 355 3.96 5.80 -5.24
N GLN A 356 3.14 4.78 -5.01
CA GLN A 356 1.84 4.64 -5.69
C GLN A 356 0.86 5.72 -5.24
N ILE A 357 0.79 6.03 -3.94
CA ILE A 357 -0.05 7.11 -3.44
C ILE A 357 0.35 8.44 -4.09
N SER A 358 1.66 8.74 -4.16
CA SER A 358 2.15 10.00 -4.70
C SER A 358 1.98 10.11 -6.23
N LEU A 359 2.26 9.05 -6.98
CA LEU A 359 2.24 9.06 -8.46
C LEU A 359 0.87 8.72 -9.06
N PHE A 360 0.00 8.04 -8.32
CA PHE A 360 -1.31 7.61 -8.79
C PHE A 360 -2.46 8.21 -7.99
N VAL A 361 -2.56 7.92 -6.68
CA VAL A 361 -3.75 8.28 -5.88
C VAL A 361 -3.94 9.80 -5.83
N VAL A 362 -2.89 10.55 -5.48
CA VAL A 362 -2.92 12.02 -5.43
C VAL A 362 -3.36 12.64 -6.75
N PRO A 363 -2.67 12.39 -7.89
CA PRO A 363 -3.07 13.02 -9.14
C PRO A 363 -4.41 12.51 -9.67
N PHE A 364 -4.77 11.25 -9.40
CA PHE A 364 -6.09 10.72 -9.72
C PHE A 364 -7.19 11.44 -8.95
N MET A 365 -6.98 11.80 -7.68
CA MET A 365 -7.92 12.61 -6.91
C MET A 365 -8.09 14.02 -7.47
N VAL A 366 -7.00 14.67 -7.90
CA VAL A 366 -7.09 16.00 -8.56
C VAL A 366 -7.93 15.93 -9.85
N LEU A 367 -7.71 14.91 -10.68
CA LEU A 367 -8.50 14.72 -11.90
C LEU A 367 -9.95 14.31 -11.60
N THR A 368 -10.19 13.53 -10.55
CA THR A 368 -11.54 13.20 -10.08
C THR A 368 -12.27 14.45 -9.62
N GLY A 369 -11.61 15.31 -8.84
CA GLY A 369 -12.12 16.62 -8.43
C GLY A 369 -12.51 17.46 -9.63
N TRP A 370 -11.63 17.53 -10.64
CA TRP A 370 -11.93 18.23 -11.89
C TRP A 370 -13.16 17.66 -12.61
N ALA A 371 -13.30 16.34 -12.68
CA ALA A 371 -14.42 15.67 -13.32
C ALA A 371 -15.77 15.93 -12.62
N ILE A 372 -15.77 16.02 -11.28
CA ILE A 372 -16.99 16.25 -10.48
C ILE A 372 -17.23 17.72 -10.12
N GLY A 373 -16.38 18.64 -10.61
CA GLY A 373 -16.51 20.08 -10.37
C GLY A 373 -16.02 20.58 -9.01
N GLN A 374 -15.26 19.77 -8.28
CA GLN A 374 -14.59 20.16 -7.03
C GLN A 374 -13.20 20.75 -7.31
N PRO A 375 -12.83 21.89 -6.71
CA PRO A 375 -11.54 22.54 -6.95
C PRO A 375 -10.42 21.92 -6.10
N LEU A 376 -10.20 20.61 -6.21
CA LEU A 376 -9.06 19.97 -5.56
C LEU A 376 -7.76 20.32 -6.32
N ASP A 377 -6.80 20.90 -5.62
CA ASP A 377 -5.47 21.24 -6.12
C ASP A 377 -4.37 20.46 -5.37
N LEU A 378 -3.12 20.67 -5.79
CA LEU A 378 -1.91 20.14 -5.15
C LEU A 378 -1.29 21.16 -4.19
N PHE A 379 -2.00 22.21 -3.81
CA PHE A 379 -1.53 23.14 -2.79
C PHE A 379 -1.84 22.54 -1.41
N PHE A 380 -0.91 21.75 -0.90
CA PHE A 380 -1.05 21.11 0.40
C PHE A 380 -0.74 22.01 1.59
N GLY A 381 -0.36 23.26 1.37
CA GLY A 381 0.21 24.13 2.40
C GLY A 381 1.74 24.01 2.48
N ALA A 382 2.38 25.12 2.86
CA ALA A 382 3.84 25.22 2.91
C ALA A 382 4.46 24.32 4.00
N TYR A 383 3.76 24.16 5.12
CA TYR A 383 4.23 23.36 6.24
C TYR A 383 4.26 21.87 5.87
N GLU A 384 3.15 21.34 5.36
CA GLU A 384 2.91 19.96 4.96
C GLU A 384 3.84 19.54 3.83
N THR A 385 4.00 20.43 2.84
CA THR A 385 4.94 20.24 1.74
C THR A 385 6.37 20.13 2.26
N ALA A 386 6.78 21.05 3.15
CA ALA A 386 8.15 21.06 3.69
C ALA A 386 8.45 19.83 4.54
N ILE A 387 7.56 19.44 5.46
CA ILE A 387 7.76 18.24 6.29
C ILE A 387 7.79 16.97 5.43
N THR A 388 6.95 16.88 4.40
CA THR A 388 6.88 15.70 3.54
C THR A 388 8.15 15.57 2.71
N PHE A 389 8.65 16.69 2.19
CA PHE A 389 9.91 16.73 1.48
C PHE A 389 11.09 16.33 2.38
N VAL A 390 11.20 16.92 3.59
CA VAL A 390 12.27 16.60 4.54
C VAL A 390 12.21 15.14 4.98
N ALA A 391 11.02 14.62 5.31
CA ALA A 391 10.83 13.22 5.70
C ALA A 391 11.28 12.26 4.60
N THR A 392 10.93 12.54 3.34
CA THR A 392 11.32 11.70 2.21
C THR A 392 12.83 11.72 1.98
N VAL A 393 13.48 12.87 2.16
CA VAL A 393 14.94 12.97 2.10
C VAL A 393 15.59 12.16 3.22
N VAL A 394 15.08 12.24 4.45
CA VAL A 394 15.57 11.44 5.58
C VAL A 394 15.45 9.94 5.28
N VAL A 395 14.32 9.51 4.74
CA VAL A 395 14.11 8.10 4.35
C VAL A 395 15.04 7.69 3.22
N GLY A 396 15.28 8.56 2.24
CA GLY A 396 16.24 8.33 1.17
C GLY A 396 17.67 8.09 1.69
N PHE A 397 18.09 8.83 2.71
CA PHE A 397 19.37 8.56 3.38
C PHE A 397 19.33 7.27 4.20
N ALA A 398 18.23 6.99 4.90
CA ALA A 398 18.08 5.81 5.75
C ALA A 398 18.10 4.49 4.96
N VAL A 399 17.74 4.50 3.67
CA VAL A 399 17.72 3.28 2.84
C VAL A 399 18.90 3.19 1.86
N ALA A 400 19.79 4.19 1.84
CA ALA A 400 20.83 4.32 0.83
C ALA A 400 21.96 3.28 0.94
N ASP A 401 22.29 2.86 2.16
CA ASP A 401 23.40 1.95 2.43
C ASP A 401 23.04 0.45 2.29
N GLY A 402 21.75 0.14 2.10
CA GLY A 402 21.26 -1.23 1.91
C GLY A 402 21.20 -2.06 3.19
N GLU A 403 21.33 -1.43 4.36
CA GLU A 403 21.24 -2.09 5.65
C GLU A 403 20.25 -1.35 6.56
N THR A 404 19.57 -2.05 7.45
CA THR A 404 18.67 -1.47 8.45
C THR A 404 18.93 -2.03 9.84
N ASN A 405 18.69 -1.22 10.87
CA ASN A 405 18.73 -1.64 12.27
C ASN A 405 17.56 -1.05 13.10
N TRP A 406 17.42 -1.54 14.33
CA TRP A 406 16.33 -1.12 15.21
C TRP A 406 16.40 0.37 15.60
N LEU A 407 17.61 0.97 15.64
CA LEU A 407 17.80 2.37 16.02
C LEU A 407 17.38 3.32 14.91
N GLU A 408 17.67 2.98 13.65
CA GLU A 408 17.09 3.67 12.49
C GLU A 408 15.58 3.59 12.51
N GLY A 409 15.02 2.40 12.77
CA GLY A 409 13.58 2.23 12.90
C GLY A 409 12.96 3.11 14.01
N ALA A 410 13.58 3.15 15.18
CA ALA A 410 13.17 4.02 16.28
C ALA A 410 13.29 5.51 15.93
N SER A 411 14.29 5.89 15.14
CA SER A 411 14.50 7.27 14.68
C SER A 411 13.41 7.70 13.69
N LEU A 412 13.06 6.84 12.72
CA LEU A 412 11.95 7.08 11.78
C LEU A 412 10.61 7.17 12.50
N LEU A 413 10.34 6.26 13.44
CA LEU A 413 9.13 6.28 14.25
C LEU A 413 9.05 7.54 15.13
N SER A 414 10.18 7.97 15.71
CA SER A 414 10.24 9.20 16.49
C SER A 414 9.95 10.43 15.63
N ALA A 415 10.49 10.47 14.40
CA ALA A 415 10.17 11.53 13.44
C ALA A 415 8.68 11.56 13.11
N TYR A 416 8.06 10.40 12.86
CA TYR A 416 6.61 10.31 12.65
C TYR A 416 5.81 10.83 13.84
N ILE A 417 6.16 10.45 15.07
CA ILE A 417 5.46 10.91 16.28
C ILE A 417 5.60 12.43 16.46
N ILE A 418 6.80 12.99 16.24
CA ILE A 418 7.04 14.44 16.35
C ILE A 418 6.22 15.20 15.30
N ILE A 419 6.21 14.71 14.05
CA ILE A 419 5.41 15.29 12.98
C ILE A 419 3.92 15.14 13.28
N GLY A 420 3.44 13.96 13.64
CA GLY A 420 2.03 13.75 13.97
C GLY A 420 1.55 14.62 15.13
N ALA A 421 2.38 14.78 16.17
CA ALA A 421 2.07 15.65 17.31
C ALA A 421 1.99 17.13 16.93
N SER A 422 2.72 17.59 15.90
CA SER A 422 2.62 18.99 15.46
C SER A 422 1.25 19.32 14.88
N PHE A 423 0.59 18.35 14.24
CA PHE A 423 -0.78 18.49 13.70
C PHE A 423 -1.86 18.62 14.77
N LEU A 424 -1.56 18.34 16.04
CA LEU A 424 -2.47 18.69 17.16
C LEU A 424 -2.53 20.20 17.38
N PHE A 425 -1.50 20.94 16.98
CA PHE A 425 -1.39 22.39 17.15
C PHE A 425 -1.49 23.15 15.84
N TYR A 426 -1.41 22.45 14.71
CA TYR A 426 -1.46 23.00 13.37
C TYR A 426 -2.79 22.64 12.69
N GLU A 427 -3.40 23.61 12.02
CA GLU A 427 -4.59 23.42 11.20
C GLU A 427 -4.25 23.86 9.77
N HIS A 428 -4.29 22.90 8.85
CA HIS A 428 -4.26 23.15 7.41
C HIS A 428 -5.46 23.99 7.04
N LYS A 429 -5.22 24.99 6.20
CA LYS A 429 -6.26 25.80 5.60
C LYS A 429 -5.94 25.88 4.13
N SER A 430 -6.83 25.39 3.30
CA SER A 430 -6.75 25.65 1.87
C SER A 430 -6.90 27.15 1.55
N GLU A 431 -7.36 28.01 2.48
CA GLU A 431 -7.70 29.44 2.27
C GLU A 431 -6.56 30.37 1.84
#